data_AF-A0A6G0UFD6-F1
#
_entry.id   AF-A0A6G0UFD6-F1
#
_cell.length_a   1.000
_cell.length_b   1.000
_cell.length_c   1.000
_cell.angle_alpha   90.00
_cell.angle_beta   90.00
_cell.angle_gamma   90.00
#
_symmetry.space_group_name_H-M   'P 1'
#
loop_
_entity.id
_entity.type
_entity.pdbx_description
1 polymer ?
#
loop_
_entity_poly.entity_id
_entity_poly.type
_entity_poly.pdbx_seq_one_letter_code
_entity_poly.pdbx_strand_id
1 'polypeptide(L)'
;MWKLDKNNEAVTEIAAIVDWQFMHEGSPMTDLASLLVNTTTSDVRREAEEFIIDFYHGLLEKEMKEAYDYMYLAQVYGVIIFGKLLKKYFKTDPPRLREAKIDMAILRCRHAMNEF
;
A
#
# COMPACT_ATOMS: atom_id res chain seq x y z
N MET A 1 16.23 -15.50 3.34
CA MET A 1 17.04 -16.57 2.73
C MET A 1 17.22 -16.28 1.25
N TRP A 2 18.44 -16.40 0.75
CA TRP A 2 18.79 -16.16 -0.65
C TRP A 2 18.58 -17.42 -1.50
N LYS A 3 18.31 -17.26 -2.79
CA LYS A 3 18.29 -18.40 -3.73
C LYS A 3 19.71 -18.94 -3.89
N LEU A 4 19.78 -20.24 -4.21
CA LEU A 4 21.03 -20.91 -4.53
C LEU A 4 21.12 -21.15 -6.03
N ASP A 5 22.32 -21.01 -6.58
CA ASP A 5 22.60 -21.39 -7.96
C ASP A 5 22.77 -22.92 -8.11
N LYS A 6 23.08 -23.36 -9.32
CA LYS A 6 23.36 -24.78 -9.63
C LYS A 6 24.57 -25.37 -8.88
N ASN A 7 25.45 -24.52 -8.36
CA ASN A 7 26.62 -24.90 -7.58
C ASN A 7 26.36 -24.82 -6.07
N ASN A 8 25.11 -24.54 -5.66
CA ASN A 8 24.70 -24.38 -4.27
C ASN A 8 25.28 -23.13 -3.59
N GLU A 9 25.63 -22.09 -4.37
CA GLU A 9 26.11 -20.79 -3.90
C GLU A 9 24.98 -19.76 -3.86
N ALA A 10 25.01 -18.85 -2.89
CA ALA A 10 23.99 -17.82 -2.73
C ALA A 10 24.04 -16.78 -3.85
N VAL A 11 22.89 -16.47 -4.45
CA VAL A 11 22.72 -15.39 -5.43
C VAL A 11 21.94 -14.22 -4.84
N THR A 12 21.93 -13.09 -5.56
CA THR A 12 21.27 -11.83 -5.14
C THR A 12 19.74 -11.88 -5.11
N GLU A 13 19.12 -12.99 -5.53
CA GLU A 13 17.68 -13.15 -5.51
C GLU A 13 17.20 -13.70 -4.16
N ILE A 14 16.13 -13.11 -3.63
CA ILE A 14 15.50 -13.60 -2.40
C ILE A 14 14.71 -14.88 -2.71
N ALA A 15 14.92 -15.93 -1.92
CA ALA A 15 14.15 -17.17 -1.99
C ALA A 15 12.92 -17.12 -1.06
N ALA A 16 13.12 -16.62 0.15
CA ALA A 16 12.07 -16.51 1.15
C ALA A 16 12.43 -15.47 2.22
N ILE A 17 11.43 -14.73 2.70
CA ILE A 17 11.50 -13.97 3.94
C ILE A 17 10.96 -14.88 5.04
N VAL A 18 11.76 -15.13 6.07
CA VAL A 18 11.43 -16.03 7.19
C VAL A 18 11.52 -15.26 8.52
N ASP A 19 11.13 -15.89 9.63
CA ASP A 19 11.23 -15.33 10.98
C ASP A 19 10.53 -13.98 11.19
N TRP A 20 9.23 -13.95 10.93
CA TRP A 20 8.38 -12.75 10.97
C TRP A 20 8.02 -12.29 12.39
N GLN A 21 8.53 -12.97 13.41
CA GLN A 21 8.18 -12.78 14.82
C GLN A 21 8.54 -11.40 15.40
N PHE A 22 9.39 -10.62 14.71
CA PHE A 22 9.76 -9.25 15.08
C PHE A 22 9.14 -8.18 14.18
N MET A 23 8.30 -8.57 13.21
CA MET A 23 7.58 -7.60 12.40
C MET A 23 6.57 -6.85 13.27
N HIS A 24 6.58 -5.53 13.15
CA HIS A 24 5.68 -4.63 13.87
C HIS A 24 5.31 -3.46 12.96
N GLU A 25 4.20 -2.81 13.28
CA GLU A 25 3.86 -1.54 12.66
C GLU A 25 4.87 -0.47 13.11
N GLY A 26 5.52 0.17 12.15
CA GLY A 26 6.62 1.08 12.44
C GLY A 26 7.08 1.84 11.20
N SER A 27 8.21 2.53 11.32
CA SER A 27 8.81 3.21 10.19
C SER A 27 9.38 2.19 9.20
N PRO A 28 9.10 2.29 7.89
CA PRO A 28 9.75 1.45 6.89
C PRO A 28 11.29 1.61 6.86
N MET A 29 11.79 2.74 7.38
CA MET A 29 13.24 2.95 7.56
C MET A 29 13.84 2.02 8.61
N THR A 30 13.06 1.53 9.57
CA THR A 30 13.52 0.56 10.57
C THR A 30 13.82 -0.80 9.92
N ASP A 31 13.01 -1.20 8.94
CA ASP A 31 13.24 -2.43 8.18
C ASP A 31 14.48 -2.29 7.30
N LEU A 32 14.61 -1.16 6.60
CA LEU A 32 15.79 -0.86 5.77
C LEU A 32 17.07 -0.80 6.61
N ALA A 33 17.06 -0.09 7.73
CA ALA A 33 18.19 -0.02 8.64
C ALA A 33 18.56 -1.40 9.19
N SER A 34 17.56 -2.19 9.59
CA SER A 34 17.79 -3.55 10.08
C SER A 34 18.40 -4.45 9.01
N LEU A 35 17.94 -4.35 7.76
CA LEU A 35 18.52 -5.07 6.63
C LEU A 35 20.00 -4.68 6.46
N LEU A 36 20.29 -3.38 6.34
CA LEU A 36 21.65 -2.89 6.10
C LEU A 36 22.60 -3.25 7.23
N VAL A 37 22.19 -3.09 8.48
CA VAL A 37 23.04 -3.39 9.64
C VAL A 37 23.41 -4.88 9.68
N ASN A 38 22.48 -5.77 9.32
CA ASN A 38 22.70 -7.22 9.38
C ASN A 38 23.41 -7.80 8.16
N THR A 39 23.33 -7.16 6.99
CA THR A 39 23.86 -7.74 5.74
C THR A 39 25.10 -7.04 5.18
N THR A 40 25.52 -5.91 5.75
CA THR A 40 26.65 -5.12 5.22
C THR A 40 27.63 -4.71 6.32
N THR A 41 28.84 -4.30 5.91
CA THR A 41 29.83 -3.70 6.81
C THR A 41 29.56 -2.20 7.00
N SER A 42 30.15 -1.61 8.04
CA SER A 42 30.03 -0.17 8.31
C SER A 42 30.47 0.71 7.13
N ASP A 43 31.50 0.28 6.42
CA ASP A 43 32.13 1.06 5.36
C ASP A 43 31.22 1.09 4.13
N VAL A 44 30.67 -0.07 3.76
CA VAL A 44 29.69 -0.19 2.66
C VAL A 44 28.45 0.64 2.95
N ARG A 45 27.94 0.63 4.20
CA ARG A 45 26.78 1.46 4.57
C ARG A 45 27.06 2.93 4.37
N ARG A 46 28.20 3.43 4.82
CA ARG A 46 28.54 4.86 4.71
C ARG A 46 28.73 5.30 3.26
N GLU A 47 29.30 4.45 2.43
CA GLU A 47 29.52 4.76 1.02
C GLU A 47 28.22 4.73 0.21
N ALA A 48 27.32 3.78 0.51
CA ALA A 48 26.09 3.57 -0.25
C ALA A 48 24.84 4.21 0.36
N GLU A 49 24.94 4.89 1.51
CA GLU A 49 23.80 5.38 2.30
C GLU A 49 22.83 6.22 1.46
N GLU A 50 23.34 7.27 0.84
CA GLU A 50 22.55 8.23 0.05
C GLU A 50 21.89 7.53 -1.15
N PHE A 51 22.65 6.72 -1.88
CA PHE A 51 22.13 5.95 -3.01
C PHE A 51 21.01 4.99 -2.61
N ILE A 52 21.16 4.27 -1.50
CA ILE A 52 20.18 3.29 -1.04
C ILE A 52 18.89 3.98 -0.59
N ILE A 53 19.01 5.11 0.11
CA ILE A 53 17.85 5.90 0.56
C ILE A 53 17.07 6.43 -0.65
N ASP A 54 17.75 7.04 -1.62
CA ASP A 54 17.12 7.58 -2.82
C ASP A 54 16.45 6.48 -3.65
N PHE A 55 17.14 5.35 -3.83
CA PHE A 55 16.60 4.20 -4.54
C PHE A 55 15.35 3.64 -3.84
N TYR A 56 15.41 3.46 -2.51
CA TYR A 56 14.29 2.93 -1.74
C TYR A 56 13.09 3.87 -1.75
N HIS A 57 13.32 5.18 -1.57
CA HIS A 57 12.27 6.19 -1.61
C HIS A 57 11.59 6.26 -2.99
N GLY A 58 12.37 6.28 -4.07
CA GLY A 58 11.83 6.30 -5.43
C GLY A 58 11.01 5.05 -5.76
N LEU A 59 11.44 3.88 -5.28
CA LEU A 59 10.66 2.64 -5.41
C LEU A 59 9.35 2.72 -4.64
N LEU A 60 9.39 3.16 -3.37
CA LEU A 60 8.21 3.35 -2.53
C LEU A 60 7.20 4.29 -3.17
N GLU A 61 7.64 5.43 -3.69
CA GLU A 61 6.75 6.40 -4.33
C GLU A 61 6.02 5.78 -5.54
N LYS A 62 6.74 4.97 -6.32
CA LYS A 62 6.17 4.28 -7.47
C LYS A 62 5.13 3.24 -7.04
N GLU A 63 5.48 2.34 -6.13
CA GLU A 63 4.59 1.26 -5.69
C GLU A 63 3.36 1.80 -4.94
N MET A 64 3.53 2.88 -4.17
CA MET A 64 2.42 3.52 -3.43
C MET A 64 1.42 4.20 -4.37
N LYS A 65 1.86 4.79 -5.49
CA LYS A 65 0.94 5.34 -6.50
C LYS A 65 0.08 4.24 -7.10
N GLU A 66 0.69 3.11 -7.47
CA GLU A 66 -0.04 1.96 -8.01
C GLU A 66 -1.04 1.40 -6.98
N ALA A 67 -0.61 1.22 -5.72
CA ALA A 67 -1.48 0.76 -4.64
C ALA A 67 -2.66 1.71 -4.36
N TYR A 68 -2.41 3.03 -4.41
CA TYR A 68 -3.45 4.04 -4.24
C TYR A 68 -4.52 3.96 -5.35
N ASP A 69 -4.10 3.80 -6.61
CA ASP A 69 -5.01 3.64 -7.74
C ASP A 69 -5.88 2.37 -7.62
N TYR A 70 -5.30 1.26 -7.14
CA TYR A 70 -6.06 0.03 -6.85
C TYR A 70 -7.04 0.21 -5.69
N MET A 71 -6.61 0.85 -4.59
CA MET A 71 -7.49 1.11 -3.45
C MET A 71 -8.64 2.05 -3.84
N TYR A 72 -8.35 3.05 -4.65
CA TYR A 72 -9.34 3.95 -5.22
C TYR A 72 -10.37 3.20 -6.07
N LEU A 73 -9.93 2.33 -6.98
CA LEU A 73 -10.82 1.47 -7.76
C LEU A 73 -11.69 0.58 -6.85
N ALA A 74 -11.09 -0.08 -5.86
CA ALA A 74 -11.82 -0.93 -4.92
C ALA A 74 -12.89 -0.16 -4.13
N GLN A 75 -12.57 1.05 -3.66
CA GLN A 75 -13.52 1.93 -2.98
C GLN A 75 -14.65 2.38 -3.91
N VAL A 76 -14.37 2.75 -5.15
CA VAL A 76 -15.38 3.12 -6.15
C VAL A 76 -16.34 1.95 -6.42
N TYR A 77 -15.82 0.74 -6.62
CA TYR A 77 -16.64 -0.46 -6.77
C TYR A 77 -17.47 -0.76 -5.51
N GLY A 78 -16.87 -0.58 -4.32
CA GLY A 78 -17.56 -0.68 -3.04
C GLY A 78 -18.76 0.27 -2.98
N VAL A 79 -18.58 1.54 -3.28
CA VAL A 79 -19.66 2.55 -3.29
C VAL A 79 -20.74 2.23 -4.35
N ILE A 80 -20.35 1.74 -5.53
CA ILE A 80 -21.32 1.36 -6.58
C ILE A 80 -22.17 0.15 -6.16
N ILE A 81 -21.54 -0.89 -5.61
CA ILE A 81 -22.21 -2.11 -5.15
C ILE A 81 -23.09 -1.79 -3.94
N PHE A 82 -22.55 -1.06 -2.97
CA PHE A 82 -23.28 -0.64 -1.77
C PHE A 82 -24.44 0.29 -2.13
N GLY A 83 -24.27 1.22 -3.07
CA GLY A 83 -25.35 2.07 -3.59
C GLY A 83 -26.48 1.30 -4.28
N LYS A 84 -26.17 0.21 -5.01
CA LYS A 84 -27.17 -0.69 -5.60
C LYS A 84 -27.92 -1.50 -4.53
N LEU A 85 -27.20 -1.99 -3.51
CA LEU A 85 -27.78 -2.69 -2.36
C LEU A 85 -28.69 -1.77 -1.53
N LEU A 86 -28.22 -0.55 -1.22
CA LEU A 86 -29.00 0.46 -0.52
C LEU A 86 -30.24 0.87 -1.30
N LYS A 87 -30.17 1.04 -2.63
CA LYS A 87 -31.38 1.29 -3.45
C LYS A 87 -32.41 0.17 -3.36
N LYS A 88 -31.99 -1.09 -3.19
CA LYS A 88 -32.89 -2.22 -2.98
C LYS A 88 -33.52 -2.17 -1.59
N TYR A 89 -32.74 -1.81 -0.57
CA TYR A 89 -33.18 -1.69 0.84
C TYR A 89 -34.04 -0.45 1.13
N PHE A 90 -33.83 0.67 0.43
CA PHE A 90 -34.58 1.91 0.64
C PHE A 90 -35.81 2.05 -0.26
N LYS A 91 -36.03 1.13 -1.21
CA LYS A 91 -37.30 1.07 -1.97
C LYS A 91 -38.50 0.76 -1.07
N THR A 92 -38.28 0.24 0.13
CA THR A 92 -39.32 -0.10 1.11
C THR A 92 -39.62 1.02 2.12
N ASP A 93 -38.87 2.14 2.12
CA ASP A 93 -39.06 3.24 3.08
C ASP A 93 -38.75 4.63 2.42
N PRO A 94 -39.77 5.35 1.92
CA PRO A 94 -39.62 6.54 1.07
C PRO A 94 -38.83 7.73 1.68
N PRO A 95 -38.96 8.07 2.97
CA PRO A 95 -38.23 9.18 3.58
C PRO A 95 -36.72 8.98 3.56
N ARG A 96 -36.26 7.77 3.91
CA ARG A 96 -34.83 7.41 3.96
C ARG A 96 -34.18 7.38 2.58
N LEU A 97 -34.95 7.11 1.53
CA LEU A 97 -34.47 7.19 0.15
C LEU A 97 -34.07 8.62 -0.25
N ARG A 98 -34.74 9.65 0.31
CA ARG A 98 -34.43 11.06 0.02
C ARG A 98 -33.13 11.48 0.72
N GLU A 99 -32.94 11.09 1.97
CA GLU A 99 -31.72 11.34 2.74
C GLU A 99 -30.51 10.65 2.09
N ALA A 100 -30.63 9.36 1.77
CA ALA A 100 -29.55 8.62 1.12
C ALA A 100 -29.13 9.20 -0.25
N LYS A 101 -30.07 9.84 -0.98
CA LYS A 101 -29.76 10.56 -2.22
C LYS A 101 -28.98 11.85 -1.98
N ILE A 102 -29.30 12.57 -0.90
CA ILE A 102 -28.62 13.80 -0.50
C ILE A 102 -27.20 13.47 -0.04
N ASP A 103 -27.03 12.47 0.82
CA ASP A 103 -25.71 12.03 1.31
C ASP A 103 -24.81 11.57 0.16
N MET A 104 -25.38 10.86 -0.81
CA MET A 104 -24.65 10.42 -2.01
C MET A 104 -24.23 11.60 -2.89
N ALA A 105 -25.02 12.67 -2.96
CA ALA A 105 -24.65 13.89 -3.67
C ALA A 105 -23.54 14.66 -2.94
N ILE A 106 -23.61 14.76 -1.61
CA ILE A 106 -22.58 15.40 -0.77
C ILE A 106 -21.23 14.67 -0.89
N LEU A 107 -21.25 13.33 -0.85
CA LEU A 107 -20.05 12.51 -1.03
C LEU A 107 -19.41 12.75 -2.41
N ARG A 108 -20.22 12.83 -3.47
CA ARG A 108 -19.73 13.13 -4.83
C ARG A 108 -19.15 14.54 -4.96
N CYS A 109 -19.77 15.54 -4.33
CA CYS A 109 -19.27 16.91 -4.33
C CYS A 109 -17.96 17.04 -3.55
N ARG A 110 -17.85 16.41 -2.37
CA ARG A 110 -16.58 16.36 -1.61
C ARG A 110 -15.49 15.67 -2.41
N HIS A 111 -15.84 14.57 -3.09
CA HIS A 111 -14.93 13.85 -3.96
C HIS A 111 -14.41 14.74 -5.10
N ALA A 112 -15.30 15.44 -5.80
CA ALA A 112 -14.92 16.36 -6.88
C ALA A 112 -14.09 17.56 -6.42
N MET A 113 -14.18 17.97 -5.15
CA MET A 113 -13.37 19.07 -4.60
C MET A 113 -11.98 18.63 -4.14
N ASN A 114 -11.77 17.34 -3.84
CA ASN A 114 -10.46 16.80 -3.45
C ASN A 114 -9.58 16.41 -4.66
N GLU A 115 -10.12 16.45 -5.88
CA GLU A 115 -9.40 16.20 -7.14
C GLU A 115 -8.82 17.49 -7.78
N PHE A 116 -8.84 18.64 -7.08
CA PHE A 116 -8.24 19.91 -7.51
C PHE A 116 -7.10 20.36 -6.59
#